data_AF-A0A820QH84-F1
#
_entry.id   AF-A0A820QH84-F1
#
_cell.length_a   1.000
_cell.length_b   1.000
_cell.length_c   1.000
_cell.angle_alpha   90.00
_cell.angle_beta   90.00
_cell.angle_gamma   90.00
#
_symmetry.space_group_name_H-M   'P 1'
#
loop_
_entity.id
_entity.type
_entity.pdbx_description
1 polymer ?
#
loop_
_entity_poly.entity_id
_entity_poly.type
_entity_poly.pdbx_seq_one_letter_code
_entity_poly.pdbx_strand_id
1 'polypeptide(L)'
;MKNSATNTVVSATTVNTATISASAECSSSPLTTYQVSTTVPPQCSNYTLNTDETRNIAYTSSLNYCDNILPFNSTTPVWIRFQDQAGTLIAKSPVPPNSCGSTATGWYAGQYPSA
;
A
#
# COMPACT_ATOMS: atom_id res chain seq x y z
N MET A 1 46.84 40.54 -18.15
CA MET A 1 47.41 39.22 -18.45
C MET A 1 46.26 38.28 -18.76
N LYS A 2 46.09 37.91 -20.04
CA LYS A 2 45.03 37.00 -20.50
C LYS A 2 45.50 35.58 -20.20
N ASN A 3 44.74 34.80 -19.44
CA ASN A 3 45.02 33.37 -19.28
C ASN A 3 43.97 32.59 -20.07
N SER A 4 44.38 32.10 -21.25
CA SER A 4 43.59 31.21 -22.11
C SER A 4 43.54 29.83 -21.46
N ALA A 5 42.35 29.38 -21.07
CA ALA A 5 42.10 27.99 -20.78
C ALA A 5 41.84 27.24 -22.10
N THR A 6 42.70 26.28 -22.42
CA THR A 6 42.59 25.40 -23.58
C THR A 6 41.43 24.42 -23.37
N ASN A 7 40.37 24.53 -24.17
CA ASN A 7 39.25 23.59 -24.15
C ASN A 7 39.61 22.37 -25.01
N THR A 8 39.95 21.25 -24.38
CA THR A 8 40.12 19.97 -25.07
C THR A 8 38.74 19.37 -25.30
N VAL A 9 38.28 19.40 -26.56
CA VAL A 9 37.02 18.77 -26.96
C VAL A 9 37.26 17.27 -27.04
N VAL A 10 36.69 16.50 -26.11
CA VAL A 10 36.68 15.03 -26.19
C VAL A 10 35.55 14.63 -27.13
N SER A 11 35.89 13.95 -28.22
CA SER A 11 34.95 13.45 -29.22
C SER A 11 33.88 12.55 -28.59
N ALA A 12 32.62 12.75 -28.97
CA ALA A 12 31.49 11.96 -28.50
C ALA A 12 31.63 10.50 -28.95
N THR A 13 31.80 9.59 -27.99
CA THR A 13 31.70 8.15 -28.22
C THR A 13 30.23 7.78 -28.39
N THR A 14 29.87 7.28 -29.57
CA THR A 14 28.52 6.82 -29.90
C THR A 14 28.12 5.67 -28.98
N VAL A 15 27.11 5.88 -28.13
CA VAL A 15 26.50 4.79 -27.36
C VAL A 15 25.58 4.02 -28.31
N ASN A 16 25.99 2.81 -28.68
CA ASN A 16 25.13 1.88 -29.40
C ASN A 16 23.89 1.58 -28.54
N THR A 17 22.75 2.15 -28.93
CA THR A 17 21.45 1.85 -28.34
C THR A 17 21.02 0.51 -28.91
N ALA A 18 21.42 -0.58 -28.25
CA ALA A 18 20.79 -1.87 -28.46
C ALA A 18 19.33 -1.73 -28.02
N THR A 19 18.41 -1.81 -28.98
CA THR A 19 16.97 -1.89 -28.74
C THR A 19 16.69 -3.10 -27.86
N ILE A 20 16.46 -2.88 -26.57
CA ILE A 20 15.91 -3.90 -25.70
C ILE A 20 14.44 -4.04 -26.12
N SER A 21 14.17 -5.11 -26.85
CA SER A 21 12.82 -5.54 -27.19
C SER A 21 12.02 -5.65 -25.89
N ALA A 22 10.94 -4.87 -25.79
CA ALA A 22 10.07 -4.85 -24.63
C ALA A 22 9.37 -6.22 -24.51
N SER A 23 9.92 -7.12 -23.71
CA SER A 23 9.33 -8.43 -23.43
C SER A 23 8.82 -8.49 -22.00
N ALA A 24 7.58 -8.02 -21.84
CA ALA A 24 6.50 -8.55 -21.00
C ALA A 24 5.57 -7.41 -20.57
N GLU A 25 4.78 -6.91 -21.52
CA GLU A 25 3.56 -6.21 -21.13
C GLU A 25 2.66 -7.21 -20.41
N CYS A 26 2.13 -6.82 -19.25
CA CYS A 26 1.14 -7.61 -18.54
C CYS A 26 -0.14 -7.65 -19.41
N SER A 27 -0.31 -8.71 -20.19
CA SER A 27 -1.54 -8.96 -20.94
C SER A 27 -2.65 -9.27 -19.95
N SER A 28 -3.29 -8.21 -19.45
CA SER A 28 -4.63 -8.34 -18.88
C SER A 28 -5.61 -8.54 -20.03
N SER A 29 -5.95 -9.80 -20.32
CA SER A 29 -7.07 -10.09 -21.20
C SER A 29 -8.34 -9.50 -20.56
N PRO A 30 -9.10 -8.63 -21.23
CA PRO A 30 -10.38 -8.18 -20.71
C PRO A 30 -11.30 -9.39 -20.60
N LEU A 31 -11.74 -9.70 -19.38
CA LEU A 31 -12.74 -10.74 -19.15
C LEU A 31 -14.05 -10.29 -19.81
N THR A 32 -14.37 -10.84 -20.97
CA THR A 32 -15.63 -10.59 -21.71
C THR A 32 -16.85 -11.24 -21.05
N THR A 33 -16.65 -11.96 -19.95
CA THR A 33 -17.71 -12.48 -19.09
C THR A 33 -17.31 -12.27 -17.63
N TYR A 34 -17.97 -11.32 -16.96
CA TYR A 34 -17.89 -11.19 -15.51
C TYR A 34 -18.55 -12.45 -14.91
N GLN A 35 -17.75 -13.47 -14.60
CA GLN A 35 -18.23 -14.63 -13.85
C GLN A 35 -18.52 -14.15 -12.44
N VAL A 36 -19.79 -13.82 -12.19
CA VAL A 36 -20.28 -13.53 -10.84
C VAL A 36 -20.11 -14.80 -10.03
N SER A 37 -19.04 -14.87 -9.25
CA SER A 37 -18.89 -15.89 -8.22
C SER A 37 -20.03 -15.69 -7.24
N THR A 38 -20.98 -16.62 -7.21
CA THR A 38 -22.10 -16.60 -6.26
C THR A 38 -21.66 -16.99 -4.85
N THR A 39 -20.45 -17.54 -4.71
CA THR A 39 -19.84 -17.85 -3.43
C THR A 39 -19.02 -16.65 -2.95
N VAL A 40 -19.51 -16.06 -1.86
CA VAL A 40 -18.79 -15.01 -1.13
C VAL A 40 -17.52 -15.63 -0.55
N PRO A 41 -16.33 -15.02 -0.76
CA PRO A 41 -15.09 -15.54 -0.19
C PRO A 41 -15.15 -15.66 1.34
N PRO A 42 -14.48 -16.66 1.96
CA PRO A 42 -14.55 -16.88 3.41
C PRO A 42 -14.20 -15.65 4.26
N GLN A 43 -13.27 -14.80 3.79
CA GLN A 43 -12.88 -13.56 4.48
C GLN A 43 -14.00 -12.51 4.59
N CYS A 44 -15.09 -12.68 3.85
CA CYS A 44 -16.27 -11.81 3.93
C CYS A 44 -17.30 -12.32 4.95
N SER A 45 -17.10 -13.50 5.54
CA SER A 45 -17.98 -14.09 6.56
C SER A 45 -17.23 -14.60 7.81
N ASN A 46 -15.92 -14.78 7.72
CA ASN A 46 -15.04 -15.24 8.81
C ASN A 46 -13.92 -14.22 9.01
N TYR A 47 -14.16 -13.30 9.93
CA TYR A 47 -13.25 -12.23 10.34
C TYR A 47 -13.47 -11.91 11.82
N THR A 48 -12.48 -11.29 12.45
CA THR A 48 -12.63 -10.66 13.76
C THR A 48 -12.92 -9.18 13.59
N LEU A 49 -13.87 -8.66 14.37
CA LEU A 49 -14.16 -7.24 14.42
C LEU A 49 -13.07 -6.51 15.20
N ASN A 50 -12.62 -5.40 14.64
CA ASN A 50 -11.81 -4.41 15.33
C ASN A 50 -12.65 -3.14 15.50
N THR A 51 -13.05 -2.87 16.74
CA THR A 51 -13.86 -1.71 17.14
C THR A 51 -13.07 -0.73 18.02
N ASP A 52 -11.74 -0.91 18.11
CA ASP A 52 -10.85 -0.09 18.91
C ASP A 52 -10.78 1.34 18.35
N GLU A 53 -11.27 2.31 19.12
CA GLU A 53 -11.29 3.73 18.74
C GLU A 53 -9.90 4.30 18.44
N THR A 54 -8.85 3.71 19.01
CA THR A 54 -7.48 4.17 18.79
C THR A 54 -7.05 3.97 17.35
N ARG A 55 -7.73 3.10 16.58
CA ARG A 55 -7.44 2.82 15.16
C ARG A 55 -8.05 3.82 14.19
N ASN A 56 -8.89 4.71 14.69
CA ASN A 56 -9.50 5.75 13.89
C ASN A 56 -8.46 6.78 13.42
N ILE A 57 -8.61 7.30 12.20
CA ILE A 57 -7.77 8.38 11.68
C ILE A 57 -7.89 9.68 12.50
N ALA A 58 -9.02 9.89 13.19
CA ALA A 58 -9.23 11.01 14.09
C ALA A 58 -8.51 10.84 15.44
N TYR A 59 -8.00 9.66 15.75
CA TYR A 59 -7.20 9.42 16.96
C TYR A 59 -5.76 9.87 16.72
N THR A 60 -5.43 11.10 17.13
CA THR A 60 -4.11 11.74 16.91
C THR A 60 -3.20 11.68 18.14
N SER A 61 -3.32 10.62 18.93
CA SER A 61 -2.43 10.36 20.07
C SER A 61 -1.60 9.12 19.78
N SER A 62 -0.30 9.17 20.05
CA SER A 62 0.59 8.01 20.00
C SER A 62 0.91 7.54 21.41
N LEU A 63 0.04 6.71 21.96
CA LEU A 63 0.54 5.67 22.85
C LEU A 63 1.03 4.59 21.87
N ASN A 64 2.29 4.14 21.98
CA ASN A 64 2.84 3.08 21.14
C ASN A 64 2.08 1.77 21.41
N TYR A 65 0.85 1.67 20.90
CA TYR A 65 0.01 0.51 21.09
C TYR A 65 0.60 -0.63 20.27
N CYS A 66 0.92 -1.71 20.96
CA CYS A 66 1.35 -2.94 20.33
C CYS A 66 0.12 -3.83 20.12
N ASP A 67 0.02 -4.41 18.94
CA ASP A 67 -0.99 -5.41 18.59
C ASP A 67 -0.59 -6.79 19.16
N ASN A 68 -0.18 -6.83 20.43
CA ASN A 68 0.45 -7.98 21.08
C ASN A 68 -0.53 -8.94 21.77
N ILE A 69 -1.83 -8.69 21.62
CA ILE A 69 -2.90 -9.56 22.11
C ILE A 69 -3.63 -10.21 20.93
N LEU A 70 -4.25 -11.37 21.17
CA LEU A 70 -5.14 -11.99 20.19
C LEU A 70 -6.31 -11.04 19.85
N PRO A 71 -6.78 -11.03 18.59
CA PRO A 71 -6.38 -11.90 17.48
C PRO A 71 -5.12 -11.45 16.74
N PHE A 72 -4.59 -10.26 17.03
CA PHE A 72 -3.51 -9.66 16.24
C PHE A 72 -2.14 -10.32 16.45
N ASN A 73 -1.90 -10.90 17.64
CA ASN A 73 -0.72 -11.73 17.93
C ASN A 73 -0.98 -13.23 17.70
N SER A 74 -1.66 -13.57 16.62
CA SER A 74 -1.91 -14.96 16.23
C SER A 74 -0.80 -15.50 15.33
N THR A 75 -0.36 -16.74 15.58
CA THR A 75 0.58 -17.46 14.68
C THR A 75 -0.07 -17.87 13.36
N THR A 76 -1.40 -17.87 13.30
CA THR A 76 -2.18 -18.11 12.07
C THR A 76 -2.74 -16.79 11.55
N PRO A 77 -2.69 -16.50 10.25
CA PRO A 77 -3.30 -15.30 9.68
C PRO A 77 -4.78 -15.19 10.04
N VAL A 78 -5.20 -13.99 10.43
CA VAL A 78 -6.59 -13.67 10.76
C VAL A 78 -7.10 -12.57 9.83
N TRP A 79 -8.36 -12.65 9.44
CA TRP A 79 -9.04 -11.56 8.75
C TRP A 79 -9.60 -10.59 9.78
N ILE A 80 -9.30 -9.31 9.62
CA ILE A 80 -9.79 -8.23 10.48
C ILE A 80 -10.73 -7.34 9.68
N ARG A 81 -11.88 -7.00 10.27
CA ARG A 81 -12.79 -5.99 9.76
C ARG A 81 -12.86 -4.82 10.74
N PHE A 82 -12.50 -3.63 10.27
CA PHE A 82 -12.70 -2.39 11.01
C PHE A 82 -14.18 -2.02 11.02
N GLN A 83 -14.71 -1.69 12.19
CA GLN A 83 -16.08 -1.25 12.34
C GLN A 83 -16.21 -0.24 13.49
N ASP A 84 -17.35 0.45 13.54
CA ASP A 84 -17.74 1.34 14.62
C ASP A 84 -16.69 2.43 14.88
N GLN A 85 -16.22 2.59 16.11
CA GLN A 85 -15.29 3.66 16.50
C GLN A 85 -13.93 3.54 15.81
N ALA A 86 -13.51 2.33 15.43
CA ALA A 86 -12.27 2.13 14.67
C ALA A 86 -12.34 2.70 13.23
N GLY A 87 -13.55 3.03 12.75
CA GLY A 87 -13.81 3.37 11.37
C GLY A 87 -14.09 2.13 10.52
N THR A 88 -14.28 2.32 9.21
CA THR A 88 -14.71 1.25 8.29
C THR A 88 -13.70 0.96 7.18
N LEU A 89 -12.70 1.82 6.99
CA LEU A 89 -11.71 1.74 5.91
C LEU A 89 -10.33 2.17 6.39
N ILE A 90 -9.28 1.51 5.89
CA ILE A 90 -7.90 1.97 6.06
C ILE A 90 -7.70 3.21 5.19
N ALA A 91 -7.02 4.25 5.68
CA ALA A 91 -6.76 5.49 4.95
C ALA A 91 -6.15 5.23 3.56
N LYS A 92 -6.55 6.00 2.54
CA LYS A 92 -6.08 5.83 1.14
C LYS A 92 -4.86 6.69 0.76
N SER A 93 -4.52 7.64 1.61
CA SER A 93 -3.41 8.57 1.42
C SER A 93 -2.54 8.60 2.69
N PRO A 94 -1.29 9.09 2.60
CA PRO A 94 -0.43 9.24 3.76
C PRO A 94 -1.15 9.94 4.92
N VAL A 95 -1.06 9.34 6.10
CA VAL A 95 -1.60 9.87 7.36
C VAL A 95 -0.43 10.45 8.17
N PRO A 96 -0.60 11.59 8.86
CA PRO A 96 0.45 12.11 9.73
C PRO A 96 0.91 11.06 10.77
N PRO A 97 2.18 11.08 11.18
CA PRO A 97 2.67 10.27 12.29
C PRO A 97 1.82 10.46 13.54
N ASN A 98 1.88 9.48 14.46
CA ASN A 98 1.14 9.52 15.74
C ASN A 98 -0.38 9.53 15.58
N SER A 99 -0.87 8.88 14.52
CA SER A 99 -2.30 8.69 14.25
C SER A 99 -2.65 7.21 14.26
N CYS A 100 -3.94 6.89 14.47
CA CYS A 100 -4.45 5.53 14.49
C CYS A 100 -3.74 4.61 15.52
N GLY A 101 -3.23 5.18 16.61
CA GLY A 101 -2.54 4.44 17.67
C GLY A 101 -1.14 3.96 17.29
N SER A 102 -0.55 4.49 16.21
CA SER A 102 0.79 4.13 15.72
C SER A 102 1.70 5.35 15.63
N THR A 103 2.97 5.17 16.00
CA THR A 103 4.01 6.19 15.76
C THR A 103 4.33 6.33 14.27
N ALA A 104 4.28 5.22 13.52
CA ALA A 104 4.52 5.19 12.08
C ALA A 104 3.23 4.77 11.37
N THR A 105 2.33 5.72 11.18
CA THR A 105 1.01 5.45 10.59
C THR A 105 1.13 5.15 9.10
N GLY A 106 0.56 4.02 8.68
CA GLY A 106 0.51 3.60 7.29
C GLY A 106 -0.77 4.02 6.57
N TRP A 107 -0.85 3.71 5.28
CA TRP A 107 -2.04 3.84 4.46
C TRP A 107 -2.11 2.72 3.42
N TYR A 108 -3.29 2.50 2.84
CA TYR A 108 -3.52 1.49 1.81
C TYR A 108 -3.64 2.15 0.43
N ALA A 109 -2.63 1.95 -0.42
CA ALA A 109 -2.60 2.50 -1.78
C ALA A 109 -3.40 1.69 -2.81
N GLY A 110 -3.99 0.54 -2.40
CA GLY A 110 -4.77 -0.33 -3.27
C GLY A 110 -6.23 0.08 -3.42
N GLN A 111 -7.02 -0.82 -4.01
CA GLN A 111 -8.46 -0.66 -4.12
C GLN A 111 -9.18 -1.43 -3.01
N TYR A 112 -10.18 -0.80 -2.41
CA TYR A 112 -11.01 -1.49 -1.43
C TYR A 112 -11.82 -2.59 -2.11
N PRO A 113 -12.15 -3.68 -1.38
CA PRO A 113 -13.11 -4.67 -1.85
C PRO A 113 -14.43 -3.99 -2.25
N SER A 114 -14.98 -4.37 -3.40
CA SER A 114 -16.35 -4.02 -3.76
C SER A 114 -17.33 -4.82 -2.90
N ALA A 115 -18.47 -4.21 -2.58
CA ALA A 115 -19.60 -4.91 -1.97
C ALA A 115 -20.22 -5.91 -2.95
#